data_AF-A0A535KIA4-F1
#
_entry.id   AF-A0A535KIA4-F1
#
_cell.length_a   1.000
_cell.length_b   1.000
_cell.length_c   1.000
_cell.angle_alpha   90.00
_cell.angle_beta   90.00
_cell.angle_gamma   90.00
#
_symmetry.space_group_name_H-M   'P 1'
#
loop_
_entity.id
_entity.type
_entity.pdbx_description
1 polymer ?
#
loop_
_entity_poly.entity_id
_entity_poly.type
_entity_poly.pdbx_seq_one_letter_code
_entity_poly.pdbx_strand_id
1 'polypeptide(L)'
;MEWARKRKDVDAVALVGSWARGAAREDSDIDLVVITSAQSLYEAEADWARPLGVTAFIGTKSWGRLTERRAVTASGLEVEFGITTPAWAATDPLDPGTRRVVNDGIRIVYDPKGMLAALVRISPSAGCAGTSP
;
A
#
# COMPACT_ATOMS: atom_id res chain seq x y z
N MET A 1 1.28 -13.80 3.71
CA MET A 1 1.67 -12.67 4.58
C MET A 1 1.32 -12.99 6.03
N GLU A 2 2.25 -13.50 6.82
CA GLU A 2 2.01 -13.93 8.21
C GLU A 2 1.95 -12.74 9.19
N TRP A 3 2.73 -11.68 8.93
CA TRP A 3 2.73 -10.47 9.75
C TRP A 3 1.35 -9.82 9.85
N ALA A 4 0.64 -9.67 8.73
CA ALA A 4 -0.70 -9.09 8.71
C ALA A 4 -1.72 -9.97 9.46
N ARG A 5 -1.62 -11.30 9.30
CA ARG A 5 -2.52 -12.26 9.97
C ARG A 5 -2.40 -12.25 11.49
N LYS A 6 -1.23 -11.90 12.04
CA LYS A 6 -0.99 -11.82 13.49
C LYS A 6 -1.51 -10.53 14.14
N ARG A 7 -1.98 -9.57 13.34
CA ARG A 7 -2.41 -8.24 13.79
C ARG A 7 -3.90 -8.07 13.53
N LYS A 8 -4.67 -7.84 14.60
CA LYS A 8 -6.13 -7.72 14.52
C LYS A 8 -6.58 -6.38 13.94
N ASP A 9 -5.71 -5.40 14.02
CA ASP A 9 -5.86 -4.03 13.57
C ASP A 9 -5.48 -3.82 12.09
N VAL A 10 -4.88 -4.81 11.43
CA VAL A 10 -4.58 -4.75 9.99
C VAL A 10 -5.75 -5.32 9.20
N ASP A 11 -6.43 -4.45 8.46
CA ASP A 11 -7.59 -4.82 7.64
C ASP A 11 -7.17 -5.33 6.26
N ALA A 12 -6.16 -4.72 5.65
CA ALA A 12 -5.65 -5.13 4.35
C ALA A 12 -4.21 -4.64 4.09
N VAL A 13 -3.52 -5.32 3.18
CA VAL A 13 -2.19 -4.94 2.66
C VAL A 13 -2.16 -5.12 1.15
N ALA A 14 -1.66 -4.10 0.45
CA ALA A 14 -1.39 -4.14 -0.98
C ALA A 14 0.07 -3.79 -1.28
N LEU A 15 0.62 -4.41 -2.31
CA LEU A 15 1.79 -3.95 -3.03
C LEU A 15 1.32 -3.01 -4.13
N VAL A 16 1.95 -1.84 -4.25
CA VAL A 16 1.63 -0.85 -5.28
C VAL A 16 2.90 -0.47 -6.06
N GLY A 17 2.77 0.49 -6.98
CA GLY A 17 3.93 1.06 -7.66
C GLY A 17 4.64 0.10 -8.62
N SER A 18 5.94 0.27 -8.76
CA SER A 18 6.75 -0.35 -9.82
C SER A 18 6.69 -1.88 -9.80
N TRP A 19 6.75 -2.47 -8.60
CA TRP A 19 6.68 -3.92 -8.40
C TRP A 19 5.29 -4.49 -8.69
N ALA A 20 4.23 -3.74 -8.39
CA ALA A 20 2.86 -4.16 -8.69
C ALA A 20 2.59 -4.19 -10.21
N ARG A 21 3.13 -3.20 -10.96
CA ARG A 21 2.96 -3.11 -12.43
C ARG A 21 3.99 -3.88 -13.25
N GLY A 22 4.97 -4.55 -12.61
CA GLY A 22 6.00 -5.33 -13.30
C GLY A 22 7.06 -4.49 -14.02
N ALA A 23 7.25 -3.23 -13.60
CA ALA A 23 8.24 -2.31 -14.15
C ALA A 23 9.34 -1.95 -13.14
N ALA A 24 9.46 -2.72 -12.06
CA ALA A 24 10.52 -2.57 -11.07
C ALA A 24 11.88 -2.94 -11.67
N ARG A 25 12.90 -2.20 -11.26
CA ARG A 25 14.31 -2.48 -11.49
C ARG A 25 14.95 -2.96 -10.19
N GLU A 26 16.20 -3.40 -10.26
CA GLU A 26 16.96 -3.85 -9.08
C GLU A 26 17.13 -2.76 -8.01
N ASP A 27 17.14 -1.49 -8.44
CA ASP A 27 17.23 -0.30 -7.58
C ASP A 27 15.85 0.26 -7.16
N SER A 28 14.75 -0.45 -7.44
CA SER A 28 13.41 0.04 -7.12
C SER A 28 12.96 -0.31 -5.72
N ASP A 29 12.53 0.72 -4.99
CA ASP A 29 11.90 0.62 -3.68
C ASP A 29 10.63 -0.25 -3.72
N ILE A 30 10.28 -0.86 -2.59
CA ILE A 30 9.01 -1.59 -2.44
C ILE A 30 7.96 -0.67 -1.84
N ASP A 31 6.86 -0.44 -2.57
CA ASP A 31 5.73 0.36 -2.10
C ASP A 31 4.60 -0.53 -1.55
N LEU A 32 4.26 -0.37 -0.27
CA LEU A 32 3.17 -1.07 0.40
C LEU A 32 2.10 -0.09 0.89
N VAL A 33 0.83 -0.42 0.70
CA VAL A 33 -0.28 0.23 1.40
C VAL A 33 -0.76 -0.70 2.52
N VAL A 34 -0.80 -0.18 3.75
CA VAL A 34 -1.32 -0.86 4.94
C VAL A 34 -2.59 -0.15 5.36
N ILE A 35 -3.73 -0.84 5.25
CA ILE A 35 -5.02 -0.38 5.73
C ILE A 35 -5.23 -0.94 7.14
N THR A 36 -5.41 -0.05 8.11
CA THR A 36 -5.52 -0.40 9.54
C THR A 36 -6.58 0.42 10.26
N SER A 37 -7.22 -0.17 11.28
CA SER A 37 -8.09 0.55 12.21
C SER A 37 -7.30 1.36 13.26
N ALA A 38 -5.97 1.24 13.31
CA ALA A 38 -5.10 1.84 14.33
C ALA A 38 -3.97 2.68 13.70
N GLN A 39 -4.28 3.52 12.71
CA GLN A 39 -3.30 4.30 11.95
C GLN A 39 -2.26 5.01 12.84
N SER A 40 -2.68 5.69 13.92
CA SER A 40 -1.77 6.41 14.81
C SER A 40 -0.72 5.53 15.50
N LEU A 41 -0.99 4.23 15.71
CA LEU A 41 0.00 3.29 16.26
C LEU A 41 1.17 3.08 15.30
N TYR A 42 0.89 2.99 14.02
CA TYR A 42 1.90 2.78 12.97
C TYR A 42 2.72 4.04 12.68
N GLU A 43 2.13 5.20 12.94
CA GLU A 43 2.78 6.51 12.85
C GLU A 43 3.65 6.80 14.07
N ALA A 44 3.20 6.44 15.28
CA ALA A 44 3.95 6.71 16.50
C ALA A 44 5.10 5.72 16.73
N GLU A 45 4.91 4.46 16.34
CA GLU A 45 5.84 3.38 16.67
C GLU A 45 6.61 2.88 15.44
N ALA A 46 7.80 2.33 15.68
CA ALA A 46 8.61 1.69 14.65
C ALA A 46 8.65 0.15 14.77
N ASP A 47 8.36 -0.37 15.96
CA ASP A 47 8.57 -1.78 16.32
C ASP A 47 7.70 -2.74 15.52
N TRP A 48 6.57 -2.25 15.00
CA TRP A 48 5.69 -3.04 14.15
C TRP A 48 6.37 -3.53 12.87
N ALA A 49 7.37 -2.81 12.37
CA ALA A 49 8.06 -3.10 11.13
C ALA A 49 9.29 -4.00 11.32
N ARG A 50 9.78 -4.19 12.56
CA ARG A 50 10.94 -5.07 12.84
C ARG A 50 10.76 -6.50 12.30
N PRO A 51 9.59 -7.16 12.45
CA PRO A 51 9.39 -8.49 11.88
C PRO A 51 9.37 -8.51 10.33
N LEU A 52 9.30 -7.35 9.69
CA LEU A 52 9.43 -7.19 8.22
C LEU A 52 10.89 -6.97 7.78
N GLY A 53 11.84 -7.03 8.71
CA GLY A 53 13.26 -6.80 8.44
C GLY A 53 13.66 -5.33 8.37
N VAL A 54 12.75 -4.41 8.72
CA VAL A 54 13.06 -2.97 8.82
C VAL A 54 14.01 -2.72 9.98
N THR A 55 15.10 -2.01 9.69
CA THR A 55 16.12 -1.61 10.66
C THR A 55 15.95 -0.16 11.10
N ALA A 56 15.52 0.72 10.20
CA ALA A 56 15.26 2.12 10.52
C ALA A 56 14.17 2.74 9.63
N PHE A 57 13.43 3.70 10.18
CA PHE A 57 12.64 4.65 9.40
C PHE A 57 13.50 5.86 9.08
N ILE A 58 13.52 6.26 7.82
CA ILE A 58 14.36 7.34 7.28
C ILE A 58 13.55 8.53 6.78
N GLY A 59 12.21 8.43 6.77
CA GLY A 59 11.36 9.53 6.35
C GLY A 59 9.89 9.33 6.71
N THR A 60 9.16 10.43 6.80
CA THR A 60 7.70 10.43 6.94
C THR A 60 7.11 11.59 6.16
N LYS A 61 6.04 11.32 5.40
CA LYS A 61 5.27 12.33 4.66
C LYS A 61 3.78 12.05 4.79
N SER A 62 2.96 13.07 4.60
CA SER A 62 1.49 12.92 4.63
C SER A 62 0.91 13.29 3.27
N TRP A 63 0.05 12.42 2.76
CA TRP A 63 -0.62 12.52 1.46
C TRP A 63 -2.13 12.30 1.65
N GLY A 64 -2.86 13.35 1.99
CA GLY A 64 -4.29 13.25 2.28
C GLY A 64 -4.56 12.29 3.45
N ARG A 65 -5.20 11.15 3.17
CA ARG A 65 -5.54 10.11 4.18
C ARG A 65 -4.39 9.13 4.47
N LEU A 66 -3.30 9.21 3.72
CA LEU A 66 -2.18 8.26 3.78
C LEU A 66 -0.98 8.94 4.43
N THR A 67 -0.37 8.26 5.40
CA THR A 67 0.93 8.64 5.96
C THR A 67 1.99 7.70 5.41
N GLU A 68 2.87 8.22 4.59
CA GLU A 68 4.03 7.52 4.06
C GLU A 68 5.11 7.44 5.15
N ARG A 69 5.62 6.23 5.36
CA ARG A 69 6.71 5.92 6.26
C ARG A 69 7.79 5.22 5.44
N ARG A 70 8.87 5.92 5.13
CA ARG A 70 10.00 5.37 4.39
C ARG A 70 10.97 4.69 5.33
N ALA A 71 11.39 3.48 5.00
CA ALA A 71 12.23 2.64 5.82
C ALA A 71 13.32 1.94 5.01
N VAL A 72 14.36 1.50 5.70
CA VAL A 72 15.43 0.66 5.17
C VAL A 72 15.47 -0.67 5.89
N THR A 73 15.84 -1.72 5.17
CA THR A 73 16.10 -3.05 5.72
C THR A 73 17.59 -3.28 5.95
N ALA A 74 17.94 -4.41 6.58
CA ALA A 74 19.34 -4.79 6.78
C ALA A 74 20.13 -4.99 5.48
N SER A 75 19.45 -5.31 4.36
CA SER A 75 20.09 -5.44 3.05
C SER A 75 20.25 -4.11 2.31
N GLY A 76 19.82 -2.99 2.90
CA GLY A 76 19.81 -1.68 2.26
C GLY A 76 18.61 -1.44 1.33
N LEU A 77 17.68 -2.39 1.22
CA LEU A 77 16.45 -2.21 0.44
C LEU A 77 15.55 -1.15 1.09
N GLU A 78 15.11 -0.17 0.31
CA GLU A 78 14.12 0.82 0.71
C GLU A 78 12.69 0.27 0.58
N VAL A 79 11.88 0.54 1.60
CA VAL A 79 10.47 0.16 1.65
C VAL A 79 9.66 1.38 2.05
N GLU A 80 8.66 1.73 1.24
CA GLU A 80 7.70 2.78 1.54
C GLU A 80 6.40 2.16 2.06
N PHE A 81 5.99 2.53 3.26
CA PHE A 81 4.72 2.11 3.84
C PHE A 81 3.74 3.28 3.83
N GLY A 82 2.75 3.21 2.97
CA GLY A 82 1.56 4.05 3.05
C GLY A 82 0.58 3.52 4.10
N ILE A 83 0.56 4.13 5.27
CA ILE A 83 -0.34 3.78 6.37
C ILE A 83 -1.64 4.58 6.23
N THR A 84 -2.79 3.90 6.28
CA THR A 84 -4.08 4.55 6.17
C THR A 84 -5.21 3.77 6.86
N THR A 85 -6.41 4.34 6.88
CA THR A 85 -7.63 3.72 7.43
C THR A 85 -8.50 3.09 6.34
N PRO A 86 -9.49 2.26 6.69
CA PRO A 86 -10.50 1.74 5.77
C PRO A 86 -11.14 2.78 4.85
N ALA A 87 -11.22 4.04 5.29
CA ALA A 87 -11.78 5.13 4.50
C ALA A 87 -10.99 5.45 3.22
N TRP A 88 -9.71 5.03 3.11
CA TRP A 88 -8.95 5.13 1.87
C TRP A 88 -9.52 4.22 0.78
N ALA A 89 -9.98 3.02 1.14
CA ALA A 89 -10.60 2.07 0.21
C ALA A 89 -12.11 2.33 0.00
N ALA A 90 -12.63 3.48 0.44
CA ALA A 90 -14.03 3.84 0.21
C ALA A 90 -14.29 3.98 -1.30
N THR A 91 -15.38 3.36 -1.76
CA THR A 91 -15.74 3.31 -3.19
C THR A 91 -16.74 4.38 -3.60
N ASP A 92 -17.43 5.00 -2.62
CA ASP A 92 -18.46 6.00 -2.84
C ASP A 92 -18.40 7.12 -1.77
N PRO A 93 -17.82 8.30 -2.10
CA PRO A 93 -17.06 8.58 -3.32
C PRO A 93 -15.67 7.93 -3.28
N LEU A 94 -15.19 7.46 -4.44
CA LEU A 94 -13.80 7.05 -4.60
C LEU A 94 -12.88 8.28 -4.68
N ASP A 95 -11.94 8.38 -3.75
CA ASP A 95 -10.92 9.41 -3.72
C ASP A 95 -10.03 9.37 -4.99
N PRO A 96 -9.79 10.51 -5.67
CA PRO A 96 -8.98 10.54 -6.89
C PRO A 96 -7.53 10.06 -6.72
N GLY A 97 -6.93 10.32 -5.55
CA GLY A 97 -5.57 9.85 -5.23
C GLY A 97 -5.53 8.34 -5.10
N THR A 98 -6.52 7.77 -4.42
CA THR A 98 -6.72 6.31 -4.31
C THR A 98 -6.91 5.68 -5.69
N ARG A 99 -7.78 6.25 -6.53
CA ARG A 99 -7.99 5.78 -7.91
C ARG A 99 -6.69 5.76 -8.70
N ARG A 100 -5.86 6.80 -8.56
CA ARG A 100 -4.56 6.87 -9.24
C ARG A 100 -3.63 5.74 -8.78
N VAL A 101 -3.50 5.50 -7.47
CA VAL A 101 -2.68 4.40 -6.93
C VAL A 101 -3.12 3.05 -7.49
N VAL A 102 -4.43 2.78 -7.53
CA VAL A 102 -4.98 1.54 -8.07
C VAL A 102 -4.69 1.39 -9.56
N ASN A 103 -4.89 2.47 -10.33
CA ASN A 103 -4.64 2.47 -11.78
C ASN A 103 -3.16 2.36 -12.14
N ASP A 104 -2.27 2.92 -11.32
CA ASP A 104 -0.81 2.84 -11.50
C ASP A 104 -0.26 1.43 -11.18
N GLY A 105 -1.09 0.56 -10.61
CA GLY A 105 -0.81 -0.85 -10.37
C GLY A 105 -0.96 -1.21 -8.90
N ILE A 106 -1.78 -2.24 -8.63
CA ILE A 106 -1.99 -2.79 -7.30
C ILE A 106 -2.01 -4.32 -7.33
N ARG A 107 -1.35 -4.95 -6.37
CA ARG A 107 -1.42 -6.38 -6.11
C ARG A 107 -1.81 -6.61 -4.65
N ILE A 108 -2.91 -7.32 -4.45
CA ILE A 108 -3.41 -7.62 -3.11
C ILE A 108 -2.49 -8.65 -2.45
N VAL A 109 -1.97 -8.31 -1.27
CA VAL A 109 -1.10 -9.18 -0.47
C VAL A 109 -1.88 -9.83 0.67
N TYR A 110 -2.83 -9.09 1.26
CA TYR A 110 -3.72 -9.55 2.32
C TYR A 110 -5.02 -8.75 2.28
N ASP A 111 -6.17 -9.40 2.19
CA ASP A 111 -7.49 -8.73 2.15
C ASP A 111 -8.61 -9.68 2.62
N PRO A 112 -8.66 -10.06 3.91
CA PRO A 112 -9.65 -11.00 4.43
C PRO A 112 -11.09 -10.50 4.32
N LYS A 113 -11.29 -9.18 4.21
CA LYS A 113 -12.61 -8.53 4.13
C LYS A 113 -13.02 -8.16 2.71
N GLY A 114 -12.16 -8.38 1.71
CA GLY A 114 -12.44 -8.09 0.30
C GLY A 114 -12.52 -6.59 -0.03
N MET A 115 -11.95 -5.72 0.80
CA MET A 115 -12.00 -4.26 0.64
C MET A 115 -11.18 -3.80 -0.56
N LEU A 116 -9.96 -4.30 -0.69
CA LEU A 116 -9.11 -4.00 -1.84
C LEU A 116 -9.66 -4.66 -3.11
N ALA A 117 -10.23 -5.86 -3.00
CA ALA A 117 -10.87 -6.53 -4.11
C ALA A 117 -12.10 -5.76 -4.63
N ALA A 118 -12.89 -5.14 -3.74
CA ALA A 118 -13.98 -4.25 -4.13
C ALA A 118 -13.46 -2.97 -4.81
N LEU A 119 -12.41 -2.35 -4.24
CA LEU A 119 -11.78 -1.15 -4.77
C LEU A 119 -11.20 -1.36 -6.19
N VAL A 120 -10.51 -2.48 -6.43
CA VAL A 120 -9.96 -2.83 -7.75
C VAL A 120 -11.07 -3.02 -8.78
N ARG A 121 -12.19 -3.63 -8.40
CA ARG A 121 -13.32 -3.90 -9.30
C ARG A 121 -13.97 -2.63 -9.84
N ILE A 122 -14.02 -1.57 -9.03
CA ILE A 122 -14.63 -0.29 -9.43
C ILE A 122 -13.62 0.69 -10.06
N SER A 123 -12.33 0.32 -10.05
CA SER A 123 -11.24 1.11 -10.61
C SER A 123 -10.60 0.34 -11.77
N PRO A 124 -11.31 0.17 -12.91
CA PRO A 124 -10.74 -0.53 -14.05
C PRO A 124 -9.45 0.17 -14.45
N SER A 125 -8.36 -0.60 -14.50
CA SER A 125 -7.07 -0.16 -15.03
C SER A 125 -7.29 0.47 -16.39
N ALA A 126 -6.80 1.69 -16.60
CA ALA A 126 -6.78 2.32 -17.91
C ALA A 126 -5.88 1.49 -18.84
N GLY A 127 -6.47 0.56 -19.59
CA GLY A 127 -5.77 -0.32 -20.52
C GLY A 127 -6.65 -0.66 -21.70
N CYS A 128 -6.24 -0.19 -22.89
CA CYS A 128 -6.85 -0.35 -24.22
C CYS A 128 -8.03 0.58 -24.53
N ALA A 129 -7.77 1.89 -24.65
CA ALA A 129 -8.44 2.64 -25.72
C ALA A 129 -7.92 2.05 -27.04
N GLY A 130 -8.74 1.20 -27.66
CA GLY A 130 -8.40 0.54 -28.90
C GLY A 130 -8.07 1.57 -29.97
N THR A 131 -6.92 1.40 -30.62
CA THR A 131 -6.73 1.88 -31.98
C THR A 131 -7.79 1.18 -32.84
N SER A 132 -8.84 1.93 -33.19
CA SER A 132 -9.80 1.57 -34.23
C SER A 132 -9.24 2.03 -35.60
N PRO A 133 -9.68 1.40 -36.70
CA PRO A 133 -8.87 1.14 -37.90
C PRO A 133 -8.58 2.36 -38.76
#